data_AF-A0AAV9PGU3-F1
#
_entry.id   AF-A0AAV9PGU3-F1
#
_cell.length_a   1.000
_cell.length_b   1.000
_cell.length_c   1.000
_cell.angle_alpha   90.00
_cell.angle_beta   90.00
_cell.angle_gamma   90.00
#
_symmetry.space_group_name_H-M   'P 1'
#
loop_
_entity.id
_entity.type
_entity.pdbx_description
1 polymer ?
#
loop_
_entity_poly.entity_id
_entity_poly.type
_entity_poly.pdbx_seq_one_letter_code
_entity_poly.pdbx_strand_id
1 'polypeptide(L)'
;MANDTREASIDAPESSQKDPTTPTATEHARPSTLLVLWNDWKYRHGRLVDESSGSILYDFDNKYTQLVFRRLDSVEGDQIGTASFHFISTSAIDVRIHSTSFSLKHRDWKHRDQQWLSPAFGNQTMTWSKANPWTSSSITLLDEAQLPVAKFSPGGAVTLKQPSKIEFMGERSISQEMLDELVVTGVALMRDLINQTQASAGAKAGAAEATGDV
;
A
#
# COMPACT_ATOMS: atom_id res chain seq x y z
N MET A 1 -57.20 -71.58 8.41
CA MET A 1 -57.93 -71.18 9.63
C MET A 1 -57.10 -70.12 10.34
N ALA A 2 -57.73 -68.96 10.61
CA ALA A 2 -57.30 -67.81 11.44
C ALA A 2 -56.01 -67.07 11.01
N ASN A 3 -56.04 -65.78 10.60
CA ASN A 3 -56.23 -64.52 11.37
C ASN A 3 -55.25 -64.44 12.57
N ASP A 4 -54.54 -63.34 12.90
CA ASP A 4 -54.90 -61.93 12.80
C ASP A 4 -53.67 -61.00 13.02
N THR A 5 -53.78 -59.85 12.36
CA THR A 5 -53.21 -58.49 12.46
C THR A 5 -52.68 -57.96 13.82
N ARG A 6 -51.60 -57.13 13.77
CA ARG A 6 -51.46 -55.74 14.33
C ARG A 6 -50.01 -55.22 14.23
N GLU A 7 -49.75 -54.15 13.48
CA GLU A 7 -49.54 -52.72 13.89
C GLU A 7 -48.33 -52.51 14.85
N ALA A 8 -47.48 -51.48 14.83
CA ALA A 8 -47.04 -50.37 13.96
C ALA A 8 -45.98 -49.56 14.80
N SER A 9 -45.32 -48.55 14.21
CA SER A 9 -44.49 -47.46 14.83
C SER A 9 -42.95 -47.66 14.73
N ILE A 10 -42.19 -46.97 13.86
CA ILE A 10 -41.77 -45.54 13.76
C ILE A 10 -40.80 -45.09 14.88
N ASP A 11 -39.51 -44.95 14.54
CA ASP A 11 -38.57 -43.81 14.73
C ASP A 11 -37.11 -44.33 14.65
N ALA A 12 -36.33 -44.07 13.59
CA ALA A 12 -35.47 -42.88 13.31
C ALA A 12 -33.97 -43.26 13.45
N PRO A 13 -33.04 -42.55 12.77
CA PRO A 13 -31.81 -43.13 12.23
C PRO A 13 -30.55 -42.88 13.08
N GLU A 14 -29.67 -43.88 13.20
CA GLU A 14 -28.39 -43.73 13.91
C GLU A 14 -27.26 -43.30 12.97
N SER A 15 -26.94 -42.02 13.11
CA SER A 15 -25.65 -41.33 12.92
C SER A 15 -24.78 -41.66 11.70
N SER A 16 -24.80 -40.74 10.75
CA SER A 16 -23.72 -40.46 9.81
C SER A 16 -22.36 -40.34 10.51
N GLN A 17 -21.40 -41.19 10.15
CA GLN A 17 -19.98 -40.91 10.31
C GLN A 17 -19.65 -39.64 9.50
N LYS A 18 -19.38 -38.54 10.20
CA LYS A 18 -18.69 -37.39 9.62
C LYS A 18 -17.22 -37.74 9.50
N ASP A 19 -16.72 -37.76 8.26
CA ASP A 19 -15.29 -37.70 7.98
C ASP A 19 -14.65 -36.54 8.76
N PRO A 20 -13.43 -36.71 9.30
CA PRO A 20 -12.68 -35.61 9.87
C PRO A 20 -12.22 -34.71 8.70
N THR A 21 -12.93 -33.62 8.47
CA THR A 21 -12.47 -32.52 7.63
C THR A 21 -11.13 -32.05 8.19
N THR A 22 -10.07 -32.42 7.49
CA THR A 22 -8.74 -31.83 7.69
C THR A 22 -8.90 -30.32 7.47
N PRO A 23 -8.49 -29.46 8.41
CA PRO A 23 -8.41 -28.03 8.12
C PRO A 23 -7.35 -27.83 7.05
N THR A 24 -7.80 -27.62 5.82
CA THR A 24 -6.98 -27.22 4.68
C THR A 24 -6.14 -26.02 5.08
N ALA A 25 -4.86 -26.08 4.73
CA ALA A 25 -3.83 -25.10 4.99
C ALA A 25 -4.33 -23.66 4.99
N THR A 26 -3.90 -22.88 5.99
CA THR A 26 -4.07 -21.43 6.07
C THR A 26 -3.58 -20.80 4.77
N GLU A 27 -4.49 -20.57 3.83
CA GLU A 27 -4.27 -19.63 2.74
C GLU A 27 -4.04 -18.28 3.41
N HIS A 28 -2.80 -17.80 3.41
CA HIS A 28 -2.49 -16.48 3.96
C HIS A 28 -3.29 -15.45 3.17
N ALA A 29 -4.40 -15.00 3.77
CA ALA A 29 -5.21 -13.93 3.22
C ALA A 29 -4.28 -12.74 2.95
N ARG A 30 -4.28 -12.24 1.71
CA ARG A 30 -3.45 -11.10 1.33
C ARG A 30 -3.78 -9.89 2.20
N PRO A 31 -2.79 -9.04 2.51
CA PRO A 31 -3.02 -7.89 3.38
C PRO A 31 -4.05 -6.97 2.76
N SER A 32 -5.05 -6.57 3.53
CA SER A 32 -5.99 -5.50 3.15
C SER A 32 -5.41 -4.12 3.46
N THR A 33 -4.55 -4.03 4.48
CA THR A 33 -3.91 -2.79 4.91
C THR A 33 -2.46 -3.04 5.30
N LEU A 34 -1.56 -2.17 4.84
CA LEU A 34 -0.17 -2.11 5.30
C LEU A 34 0.06 -0.86 6.14
N LEU A 35 0.69 -1.05 7.31
CA LEU A 35 1.19 0.02 8.15
C LEU A 35 2.62 0.36 7.75
N VAL A 36 2.88 1.63 7.44
CA VAL A 36 4.23 2.14 7.15
C VAL A 36 4.83 2.70 8.43
N LEU A 37 5.84 2.01 8.94
CA LEU A 37 6.52 2.31 10.20
C LEU A 37 7.94 2.78 9.92
N TRP A 38 8.36 3.85 10.61
CA TRP A 38 9.74 4.31 10.61
C TRP A 38 10.46 3.77 11.84
N ASN A 39 11.61 3.16 11.64
CA ASN A 39 12.33 2.43 12.71
C ASN A 39 13.41 3.27 13.39
N ASP A 40 13.70 4.45 12.86
CA ASP A 40 14.70 5.34 13.41
C ASP A 40 14.25 6.80 13.36
N TRP A 41 14.78 7.60 14.27
CA TRP A 41 14.45 9.01 14.40
C TRP A 41 14.89 9.87 13.21
N LYS A 42 15.80 9.37 12.37
CA LYS A 42 16.25 10.03 11.13
C LYS A 42 15.42 9.60 9.92
N TYR A 43 14.41 8.75 10.10
CA TYR A 43 13.58 8.20 9.04
C TYR A 43 14.40 7.54 7.91
N ARG A 44 15.52 6.88 8.25
CA ARG A 44 16.41 6.22 7.26
C ARG A 44 16.00 4.80 6.93
N HIS A 45 15.29 4.14 7.82
CA HIS A 45 14.80 2.77 7.65
C HIS A 45 13.33 2.71 8.01
N GLY A 46 12.55 2.04 7.17
CA GLY A 46 11.15 1.78 7.43
C GLY A 46 10.77 0.33 7.16
N ARG A 47 9.59 -0.03 7.65
CA ARG A 47 8.97 -1.35 7.49
C ARG A 47 7.52 -1.19 7.06
N LEU A 48 7.04 -2.15 6.29
CA LEU A 48 5.63 -2.32 6.01
C LEU A 48 5.13 -3.58 6.72
N VAL A 49 4.15 -3.38 7.59
CA VAL A 49 3.55 -4.43 8.41
C VAL A 49 2.12 -4.65 7.95
N ASP A 50 1.75 -5.90 7.69
CA ASP A 50 0.36 -6.27 7.48
C ASP A 50 -0.44 -6.04 8.76
N GLU A 51 -1.44 -5.15 8.70
CA GLU A 51 -2.26 -4.80 9.85
C GLU A 51 -3.05 -6.01 10.39
N SER A 52 -3.42 -6.96 9.52
CA SER A 52 -4.26 -8.08 9.89
C SER A 52 -3.49 -9.19 10.61
N SER A 53 -2.29 -9.54 10.12
CA SER A 53 -1.45 -10.59 10.71
C SER A 53 -0.38 -10.06 11.67
N GLY A 54 -0.03 -8.78 11.61
CA GLY A 54 1.12 -8.21 12.31
C GLY A 54 2.48 -8.58 11.69
N SER A 55 2.48 -9.30 10.56
CA SER A 55 3.71 -9.76 9.91
C SER A 55 4.40 -8.61 9.18
N ILE A 56 5.73 -8.56 9.28
CA ILE A 56 6.53 -7.61 8.50
C ILE A 56 6.70 -8.21 7.10
N LEU A 57 6.17 -7.53 6.09
CA LEU A 57 6.22 -8.01 4.70
C LEU A 57 7.37 -7.38 3.91
N TYR A 58 7.68 -6.12 4.21
CA TYR A 58 8.74 -5.38 3.52
C TYR A 58 9.57 -4.56 4.50
N ASP A 59 10.82 -4.32 4.14
CA ASP A 59 11.58 -3.19 4.64
C ASP A 59 12.01 -2.27 3.50
N PHE A 60 12.44 -1.07 3.88
CA PHE A 60 13.04 -0.16 2.94
C PHE A 60 14.07 0.76 3.58
N ASP A 61 15.11 1.06 2.81
CA ASP A 61 16.11 2.07 3.13
C ASP A 61 15.77 3.39 2.43
N ASN A 62 15.63 4.45 3.20
CA ASN A 62 15.46 5.82 2.75
C ASN A 62 16.82 6.53 2.69
N LYS A 63 17.44 6.48 1.51
CA LYS A 63 18.66 7.22 1.18
C LYS A 63 18.30 8.62 0.69
N TYR A 64 19.32 9.48 0.58
CA TYR A 64 19.14 10.88 0.20
C TYR A 64 18.47 11.06 -1.18
N THR A 65 18.85 10.26 -2.18
CA THR A 65 18.29 10.31 -3.55
C THR A 65 17.37 9.15 -3.88
N GLN A 66 17.24 8.15 -3.00
CA GLN A 66 16.68 6.86 -3.39
C GLN A 66 16.01 6.14 -2.23
N LEU A 67 14.88 5.49 -2.50
CA LEU A 67 14.32 4.42 -1.66
C LEU A 67 14.71 3.06 -2.24
N VAL A 68 15.11 2.13 -1.38
CA VAL A 68 15.44 0.75 -1.75
C VAL A 68 14.54 -0.19 -0.95
N PHE A 69 13.77 -1.03 -1.62
CA PHE A 69 12.77 -1.91 -1.01
C PHE A 69 13.23 -3.36 -1.06
N ARG A 70 13.02 -4.08 0.04
CA ARG A 70 13.24 -5.54 0.13
C ARG A 70 11.99 -6.22 0.65
N ARG A 71 11.71 -7.42 0.15
CA ARG A 71 10.63 -8.26 0.65
C ARG A 71 11.19 -9.24 1.67
N LEU A 72 10.52 -9.39 2.81
CA LEU A 72 11.01 -10.16 3.95
C LEU A 72 10.35 -11.53 4.09
N ASP A 73 9.34 -11.82 3.27
CA ASP A 73 8.74 -13.16 3.16
C ASP A 73 9.52 -14.10 2.21
N SER A 74 10.51 -13.58 1.46
CA SER A 74 11.38 -14.38 0.60
C SER A 74 12.59 -14.89 1.40
N VAL A 75 13.02 -16.11 1.09
CA VAL A 75 14.14 -16.80 1.77
C VAL A 75 15.45 -16.01 1.69
N GLU A 76 15.59 -15.09 0.73
CA GLU A 76 16.83 -14.33 0.49
C GLU A 76 16.73 -12.82 0.82
N GLY A 77 15.57 -12.31 1.26
CA GLY A 77 15.43 -10.88 1.56
C GLY A 77 15.62 -10.02 0.31
N ASP A 78 15.04 -10.46 -0.80
CA ASP A 78 15.35 -9.93 -2.13
C ASP A 78 15.01 -8.45 -2.26
N GLN A 79 15.94 -7.70 -2.84
CA GLN A 79 15.66 -6.34 -3.27
C GLN A 79 14.64 -6.38 -4.41
N ILE A 80 13.41 -5.99 -4.12
CA ILE A 80 12.31 -6.00 -5.10
C ILE A 80 12.30 -4.76 -5.97
N GLY A 81 12.83 -3.63 -5.48
CA GLY A 81 12.71 -2.39 -6.22
C GLY A 81 13.37 -1.18 -5.60
N THR A 82 13.39 -0.11 -6.37
CA THR A 82 13.92 1.19 -5.98
C THR A 82 13.05 2.32 -6.53
N ALA A 83 12.99 3.43 -5.81
CA ALA A 83 12.44 4.69 -6.31
C ALA A 83 13.48 5.80 -6.18
N SER A 84 13.81 6.48 -7.27
CA SER A 84 14.88 7.47 -7.35
C SER A 84 14.30 8.87 -7.58
N PHE A 85 14.85 9.85 -6.86
CA PHE A 85 14.36 11.21 -6.79
C PHE A 85 15.43 12.16 -7.31
N HIS A 86 15.04 13.08 -8.19
CA HIS A 86 15.94 14.03 -8.82
C HIS A 86 15.82 15.40 -8.17
N PHE A 87 16.94 15.94 -7.66
CA PHE A 87 16.96 17.25 -6.99
C PHE A 87 16.77 18.43 -7.94
N ILE A 88 17.23 18.30 -9.18
CA ILE A 88 17.25 19.39 -10.18
C ILE A 88 16.00 19.33 -11.08
N SER A 89 15.42 18.14 -11.26
CA SER A 89 14.23 17.91 -12.08
C SER A 89 13.15 17.24 -11.23
N THR A 90 12.33 18.05 -10.57
CA THR A 90 11.25 17.58 -9.68
C THR A 90 10.03 17.02 -10.42
N SER A 91 10.14 16.78 -11.73
CA SER A 91 8.99 16.43 -12.58
C SER A 91 8.65 14.93 -12.58
N ALA A 92 9.54 14.08 -12.08
CA ALA A 92 9.34 12.64 -12.07
C ALA A 92 10.09 11.91 -10.95
N ILE A 93 9.53 10.77 -10.54
CA ILE A 93 10.18 9.77 -9.70
C ILE A 93 10.44 8.54 -10.58
N ASP A 94 11.69 8.11 -10.68
CA ASP A 94 12.04 6.92 -11.47
C ASP A 94 11.94 5.68 -10.59
N VAL A 95 11.12 4.73 -11.02
CA VAL A 95 10.81 3.51 -10.29
C VAL A 95 11.36 2.32 -11.07
N ARG A 96 12.01 1.42 -10.35
CA ARG A 96 12.42 0.11 -10.84
C ARG A 96 11.88 -0.96 -9.91
N ILE A 97 11.21 -1.95 -10.46
CA ILE A 97 10.67 -3.09 -9.72
C ILE A 97 11.02 -4.35 -10.51
N HIS A 98 11.74 -5.27 -9.88
CA HIS A 98 12.33 -6.44 -10.54
C HIS A 98 13.14 -6.03 -11.78
N SER A 99 12.77 -6.55 -12.96
CA SER A 99 13.37 -6.23 -14.26
C SER A 99 12.73 -5.04 -14.98
N THR A 100 11.69 -4.43 -14.42
CA THR A 100 10.89 -3.40 -15.10
C THR A 100 11.20 -2.02 -14.54
N SER A 101 11.21 -1.00 -15.41
CA SER A 101 11.45 0.39 -15.03
C SER A 101 10.42 1.30 -15.68
N PHE A 102 9.93 2.29 -14.91
CA PHE A 102 8.96 3.28 -15.35
C PHE A 102 9.11 4.56 -14.50
N SER A 103 8.48 5.65 -14.91
CA SER A 103 8.55 6.92 -14.16
C SER A 103 7.15 7.35 -13.74
N LEU A 104 6.99 7.72 -12.48
CA LEU A 104 5.83 8.44 -11.97
C LEU A 104 5.96 9.90 -12.40
N LYS A 105 5.09 10.36 -13.30
CA LYS A 105 5.14 11.72 -13.86
C LYS A 105 4.01 12.56 -13.33
N HIS A 106 4.26 13.83 -13.07
CA HIS A 106 3.19 14.76 -12.73
C HIS A 106 2.25 14.96 -13.92
N ARG A 107 0.96 14.71 -13.71
CA ARG A 107 -0.09 14.99 -14.72
C ARG A 107 -0.40 16.48 -14.78
N ASP A 108 -0.60 17.09 -13.61
CA ASP A 108 -0.85 18.52 -13.45
C ASP A 108 -0.14 19.02 -12.19
N TRP A 109 0.71 20.04 -12.36
CA TRP A 109 1.44 20.67 -11.27
C TRP A 109 0.51 21.28 -10.21
N LYS A 110 -0.72 21.63 -10.57
CA LYS A 110 -1.73 22.19 -9.66
C LYS A 110 -2.37 21.13 -8.76
N HIS A 111 -2.61 19.94 -9.29
CA HIS A 111 -3.32 18.87 -8.58
C HIS A 111 -2.38 17.86 -7.89
N ARG A 112 -1.08 17.92 -8.23
CA ARG A 112 -0.04 17.00 -7.72
C ARG A 112 -0.36 15.53 -7.97
N ASP A 113 -1.17 15.27 -9.00
CA ASP A 113 -1.43 13.92 -9.47
C ASP A 113 -0.17 13.34 -10.10
N GLN A 114 0.13 12.08 -9.81
CA GLN A 114 1.21 11.33 -10.44
C GLN A 114 0.64 10.15 -11.22
N GLN A 115 1.08 10.02 -12.47
CA GLN A 115 0.61 9.01 -13.41
C GLN A 115 1.75 8.17 -13.98
N TRP A 116 1.43 6.91 -14.26
CA TRP A 116 2.30 6.01 -14.99
C TRP A 116 1.49 4.91 -15.70
N LEU A 117 2.13 4.26 -16.66
CA LEU A 117 1.63 3.00 -17.23
C LEU A 117 2.14 1.87 -16.35
N SER A 118 1.22 1.15 -15.73
CA SER A 118 1.52 0.14 -14.72
C SER A 118 1.81 -1.23 -15.35
N PRO A 119 3.05 -1.73 -15.27
CA PRO A 119 3.37 -3.05 -15.80
C PRO A 119 2.59 -4.17 -15.09
N ALA A 120 2.44 -4.12 -13.76
CA ALA A 120 1.74 -5.16 -13.01
C ALA A 120 0.22 -5.17 -13.25
N PHE A 121 -0.35 -4.07 -13.73
CA PHE A 121 -1.77 -3.95 -14.08
C PHE A 121 -2.01 -4.01 -15.60
N GLY A 122 -1.14 -4.69 -16.35
CA GLY A 122 -1.34 -4.90 -17.79
C GLY A 122 -1.17 -3.64 -18.61
N ASN A 123 -0.25 -2.76 -18.22
CA ASN A 123 0.02 -1.45 -18.81
C ASN A 123 -1.15 -0.47 -18.73
N GLN A 124 -2.07 -0.65 -17.77
CA GLN A 124 -3.11 0.33 -17.49
C GLN A 124 -2.52 1.62 -16.93
N THR A 125 -3.11 2.75 -17.29
CA THR A 125 -2.76 4.05 -16.70
C THR A 125 -3.27 4.11 -15.27
N MET A 126 -2.34 4.22 -14.33
CA MET A 126 -2.61 4.34 -12.90
C MET A 126 -2.34 5.77 -12.46
N THR A 127 -3.19 6.29 -11.57
CA THR A 127 -3.10 7.69 -11.12
C THR A 127 -3.18 7.76 -9.59
N TRP A 128 -2.09 8.18 -8.95
CA TRP A 128 -2.16 8.65 -7.58
C TRP A 128 -2.71 10.07 -7.57
N SER A 129 -3.92 10.24 -7.00
CA SER A 129 -4.62 11.52 -6.98
C SER A 129 -5.00 11.96 -5.57
N LYS A 130 -4.86 13.26 -5.31
CA LYS A 130 -5.34 13.90 -4.08
C LYS A 130 -6.81 14.25 -4.21
N ALA A 131 -7.66 13.65 -3.37
CA ALA A 131 -9.09 13.95 -3.35
C ALA A 131 -9.40 15.45 -3.13
N ASN A 132 -8.56 16.16 -2.36
CA ASN A 132 -8.62 17.62 -2.24
C ASN A 132 -7.21 18.18 -1.99
N PRO A 133 -6.65 19.01 -2.89
CA PRO A 133 -5.31 19.59 -2.74
C PRO A 133 -5.18 20.54 -1.53
N TRP A 134 -6.30 20.99 -0.95
CA TRP A 134 -6.32 21.97 0.15
C TRP A 134 -6.56 21.37 1.53
N THR A 135 -7.20 20.20 1.64
CA THR A 135 -7.64 19.64 2.93
C THR A 135 -7.36 18.15 3.11
N SER A 136 -7.12 17.40 2.04
CA SER A 136 -6.87 15.96 2.13
C SER A 136 -5.37 15.67 2.09
N SER A 137 -4.84 15.17 3.20
CA SER A 137 -3.50 14.60 3.25
C SER A 137 -3.44 13.21 2.62
N SER A 138 -4.58 12.51 2.52
CA SER A 138 -4.67 11.19 1.88
C SER A 138 -4.64 11.30 0.37
N ILE A 139 -4.07 10.27 -0.27
CA ILE A 139 -3.99 10.12 -1.72
C ILE A 139 -4.60 8.79 -2.11
N THR A 140 -5.45 8.79 -3.11
CA THR A 140 -6.10 7.59 -3.63
C THR A 140 -5.46 7.23 -4.96
N LEU A 141 -5.12 5.95 -5.13
CA LEU A 141 -4.76 5.38 -6.40
C LEU A 141 -6.02 5.04 -7.18
N LEU A 142 -6.10 5.54 -8.40
CA LEU A 142 -7.20 5.33 -9.33
C LEU A 142 -6.68 4.55 -10.55
N ASP A 143 -7.50 3.65 -11.07
CA ASP A 143 -7.27 3.01 -12.36
C ASP A 143 -7.79 3.86 -13.53
N GLU A 144 -7.74 3.30 -14.75
CA GLU A 144 -8.22 3.95 -15.97
C GLU A 144 -9.71 4.31 -15.91
N ALA A 145 -10.52 3.48 -15.23
CA ALA A 145 -11.94 3.70 -15.02
C ALA A 145 -12.24 4.68 -13.88
N GLN A 146 -11.21 5.30 -13.29
CA GLN A 146 -11.28 6.17 -12.12
C GLN A 146 -11.85 5.46 -10.88
N LEU A 147 -11.71 4.14 -10.81
CA LEU A 147 -12.07 3.35 -9.65
C LEU A 147 -10.89 3.27 -8.66
N PRO A 148 -11.16 3.38 -7.35
CA PRO A 148 -10.12 3.33 -6.34
C PRO A 148 -9.53 1.92 -6.21
N VAL A 149 -8.20 1.82 -6.30
CA VAL A 149 -7.42 0.58 -6.18
C VAL A 149 -6.68 0.51 -4.84
N ALA A 150 -6.19 1.65 -4.37
CA ALA A 150 -5.52 1.76 -3.08
C ALA A 150 -5.68 3.18 -2.54
N LYS A 151 -5.46 3.35 -1.25
CA LYS A 151 -5.45 4.65 -0.59
C LYS A 151 -4.28 4.72 0.37
N PHE A 152 -3.48 5.75 0.19
CA PHE A 152 -2.47 6.15 1.15
C PHE A 152 -3.06 7.17 2.12
N SER A 153 -2.97 6.87 3.40
CA SER A 153 -3.40 7.75 4.50
C SER A 153 -2.17 8.08 5.36
N PRO A 154 -1.65 9.32 5.34
CA PRO A 154 -0.50 9.66 6.16
C PRO A 154 -0.86 9.60 7.64
N GLY A 155 0.07 9.11 8.44
CA GLY A 155 0.00 9.18 9.89
C GLY A 155 0.03 10.64 10.37
N GLY A 156 -0.52 10.90 11.55
CA GLY A 156 -0.54 12.24 12.14
C GLY A 156 0.87 12.78 12.37
N ALA A 157 1.33 13.69 11.49
CA ALA A 157 2.65 14.32 11.56
C ALA A 157 2.90 15.08 12.89
N VAL A 158 1.84 15.49 13.58
CA VAL A 158 1.90 16.30 14.81
C VAL A 158 1.99 15.46 16.07
N THR A 159 1.48 14.22 16.07
CA THR A 159 1.39 13.41 17.30
C THR A 159 2.26 12.17 17.31
N LEU A 160 2.91 11.76 16.20
CA LEU A 160 3.71 10.51 16.12
C LEU A 160 2.97 9.24 16.58
N LYS A 161 1.66 9.34 16.87
CA LYS A 161 0.85 8.29 17.51
C LYS A 161 0.22 7.32 16.51
N GLN A 162 0.16 7.69 15.22
CA GLN A 162 -0.49 6.89 14.21
C GLN A 162 0.45 6.65 13.04
N PRO A 163 0.68 5.39 12.64
CA PRO A 163 1.45 5.08 11.45
C PRO A 163 0.70 5.50 10.19
N SER A 164 1.44 5.77 9.11
CA SER A 164 0.82 5.90 7.80
C SER A 164 0.28 4.55 7.34
N LYS A 165 -0.77 4.57 6.52
CA LYS A 165 -1.44 3.36 6.02
C LYS A 165 -1.49 3.34 4.50
N ILE A 166 -1.35 2.15 3.93
CA ILE A 166 -1.71 1.84 2.55
C ILE A 166 -2.87 0.84 2.63
N GLU A 167 -4.06 1.30 2.26
CA GLU A 167 -5.30 0.51 2.28
C GLU A 167 -5.57 0.05 0.84
N PHE A 168 -5.70 -1.25 0.62
CA PHE A 168 -6.04 -1.80 -0.69
C PHE A 168 -7.56 -1.84 -0.85
N MET A 169 -8.06 -1.38 -2.00
CA MET A 169 -9.48 -1.15 -2.23
C MET A 169 -10.03 -2.05 -3.34
N GLY A 170 -11.28 -2.49 -3.16
CA GLY A 170 -12.03 -3.29 -4.14
C GLY A 170 -11.85 -4.81 -3.97
N GLU A 171 -12.69 -5.57 -4.67
CA GLU A 171 -12.67 -7.05 -4.70
C GLU A 171 -11.56 -7.62 -5.62
N ARG A 172 -10.66 -6.77 -6.14
CA ARG A 172 -9.62 -7.24 -7.07
C ARG A 172 -8.61 -8.11 -6.32
N SER A 173 -8.34 -9.29 -6.87
CA SER A 173 -7.24 -10.13 -6.43
C SER A 173 -5.90 -9.47 -6.78
N ILE A 174 -5.28 -8.79 -5.82
CA ILE A 174 -4.00 -8.09 -6.00
C ILE A 174 -2.87 -9.12 -6.06
N SER A 175 -2.28 -9.39 -7.23
CA SER A 175 -1.12 -10.28 -7.37
C SER A 175 0.09 -9.78 -6.58
N GLN A 176 1.11 -10.62 -6.37
CA GLN A 176 2.34 -10.18 -5.69
C GLN A 176 3.04 -9.06 -6.45
N GLU A 177 3.07 -9.11 -7.78
CA GLU A 177 3.65 -8.07 -8.62
C GLU A 177 2.89 -6.74 -8.47
N MET A 178 1.56 -6.80 -8.42
CA MET A 178 0.72 -5.63 -8.15
C MET A 178 1.02 -5.09 -6.76
N LEU A 179 1.14 -5.95 -5.76
CA LEU A 179 1.45 -5.54 -4.38
C LEU A 179 2.80 -4.83 -4.29
N ASP A 180 3.85 -5.42 -4.88
CA ASP A 180 5.20 -4.83 -4.95
C ASP A 180 5.13 -3.43 -5.61
N GLU A 181 4.39 -3.31 -6.71
CA GLU A 181 4.21 -2.04 -7.41
C GLU A 181 3.48 -0.97 -6.59
N LEU A 182 2.39 -1.35 -5.93
CA LEU A 182 1.63 -0.46 -5.06
C LEU A 182 2.45 0.01 -3.86
N VAL A 183 3.24 -0.88 -3.25
CA VAL A 183 4.13 -0.57 -2.12
C VAL A 183 5.20 0.43 -2.54
N VAL A 184 5.94 0.12 -3.60
CA VAL A 184 7.06 0.96 -4.05
C VAL A 184 6.56 2.35 -4.46
N THR A 185 5.50 2.42 -5.27
CA THR A 185 4.96 3.70 -5.76
C THR A 185 4.29 4.50 -4.65
N GLY A 186 3.51 3.87 -3.77
CA GLY A 186 2.84 4.53 -2.66
C GLY A 186 3.79 5.14 -1.64
N VAL A 187 4.83 4.40 -1.22
CA VAL A 187 5.85 4.91 -0.29
C VAL A 187 6.73 5.98 -0.96
N ALA A 188 7.05 5.82 -2.24
CA ALA A 188 7.81 6.83 -2.98
C ALA A 188 7.06 8.17 -3.04
N LEU A 189 5.76 8.14 -3.35
CA LEU A 189 4.92 9.33 -3.35
C LEU A 189 4.82 9.95 -1.94
N MET A 190 4.67 9.13 -0.89
CA MET A 190 4.68 9.64 0.49
C MET A 190 5.94 10.45 0.78
N ARG A 191 7.12 9.92 0.45
CA ARG A 191 8.40 10.61 0.65
C ARG A 191 8.46 11.93 -0.12
N ASP A 192 8.00 11.93 -1.37
CA ASP A 192 7.94 13.12 -2.21
C ASP A 192 7.05 14.21 -1.58
N LEU A 193 5.86 13.85 -1.08
CA LEU A 193 4.97 14.78 -0.39
C LEU A 193 5.58 15.37 0.88
N ILE A 194 6.26 14.54 1.69
CA ILE A 194 6.94 14.99 2.91
C ILE A 194 8.01 16.03 2.53
N ASN A 195 8.85 15.72 1.53
CA ASN A 195 9.89 16.62 1.05
C ASN A 195 9.30 17.95 0.52
N GLN A 196 8.22 17.89 -0.27
CA GLN A 196 7.54 19.08 -0.78
C GLN A 196 6.93 19.94 0.34
N THR A 197 6.39 19.32 1.39
CA THR A 197 5.81 20.02 2.54
C THR A 197 6.90 20.73 3.35
N GLN A 198 8.03 20.06 3.58
CA GLN A 198 9.18 20.66 4.27
C GLN A 198 9.82 21.80 3.48
N ALA A 199 9.98 21.65 2.16
CA ALA A 199 10.48 22.72 1.30
C ALA A 199 9.57 23.96 1.32
N SER A 200 8.24 23.74 1.29
CA SER A 200 7.26 24.83 1.36
C SER A 200 7.27 25.55 2.72
N ALA A 201 7.50 24.83 3.82
CA ALA A 201 7.63 25.40 5.15
C ALA A 201 8.91 26.23 5.31
N GLY A 202 10.05 25.74 4.81
CA GLY A 202 11.32 26.48 4.80
C GLY A 202 11.25 27.77 3.98
N ALA A 203 10.61 27.73 2.80
CA ALA A 203 10.39 28.93 1.98
C ALA A 203 9.52 29.99 2.68
N LYS A 204 8.48 29.56 3.41
CA LYS A 204 7.63 30.48 4.19
C LYS A 204 8.37 31.10 5.38
N ALA A 205 9.22 30.33 6.07
CA ALA A 205 10.02 30.84 7.18
C ALA A 205 11.05 31.88 6.70
N GLY A 206 11.76 31.61 5.60
CA GLY A 206 12.71 32.56 5.02
C GLY A 206 12.06 33.85 4.50
N ALA A 207 10.80 33.77 4.02
CA ALA A 207 10.04 34.96 3.61
C ALA A 207 9.57 35.82 4.80
N ALA A 208 9.21 35.19 5.93
CA ALA A 208 8.82 35.89 7.15
C ALA A 208 10.01 36.59 7.83
N GLU A 209 11.20 35.99 7.76
CA GLU A 209 12.44 36.59 8.29
C GLU A 209 12.91 37.77 7.43
N ALA A 210 12.71 37.72 6.12
CA ALA A 210 13.05 38.80 5.19
C ALA A 210 12.09 40.01 5.25
N THR A 211 10.96 39.92 5.95
CA THR A 211 9.97 41.01 6.07
C THR A 211 9.89 41.63 7.47
N GLY A 212 10.73 41.16 8.41
CA GLY A 212 10.76 41.63 9.80
C GLY A 212 11.75 42.77 10.09
N ASP A 213 12.41 43.33 9.08
CA ASP A 213 13.43 44.38 9.23
C ASP A 213 13.01 45.65 8.46
N VAL A 214 12.02 46.37 9.02
CA VAL A 214 11.70 47.78 8.67
C VAL A 214 11.27 48.52 9.94
#